data_AF-A0A1B8Y0U1-F1
#
_entry.id   AF-A0A1B8Y0U1-F1
#
_cell.length_a   1.000
_cell.length_b   1.000
_cell.length_c   1.000
_cell.angle_alpha   90.00
_cell.angle_beta   90.00
_cell.angle_gamma   90.00
#
_symmetry.space_group_name_H-M   'P 1'
#
loop_
_entity.id
_entity.type
_entity.pdbx_description
1 polymer ?
#
loop_
_entity_poly.entity_id
_entity_poly.type
_entity_poly.pdbx_seq_one_letter_code
_entity_poly.pdbx_strand_id
1 'polypeptide(L)' 'MPSWEASNLFLSRFLNQWAVFAIRNLTENNDKNQELIASMERQGLADSSLLKSMGLQAEERDGKLLLKSVKKSPAL' A
#
# COMPACT_ATOMS: atom_id res chain seq x y z
N MET A 1 -25.21 -5.93 4.36
CA MET A 1 -24.04 -5.27 3.78
C MET A 1 -24.10 -5.39 2.26
N PRO A 2 -23.86 -4.32 1.50
CA PRO A 2 -23.78 -4.37 0.04
C PRO A 2 -22.67 -5.32 -0.44
N SER A 3 -22.90 -6.02 -1.56
CA SER A 3 -21.96 -7.01 -2.12
C SER A 3 -20.58 -6.44 -2.45
N TRP A 4 -20.50 -5.16 -2.83
CA TRP A 4 -19.25 -4.48 -3.17
C TRP A 4 -18.37 -4.16 -1.95
N GLU A 5 -18.97 -3.98 -0.76
CA GLU A 5 -18.21 -3.81 0.48
C GLU A 5 -17.55 -5.14 0.91
N ALA A 6 -18.26 -6.26 0.72
CA ALA A 6 -17.73 -7.59 0.99
C ALA A 6 -16.56 -7.96 0.06
N SER A 7 -16.63 -7.58 -1.23
CA SER A 7 -15.52 -7.76 -2.17
C SER A 7 -14.27 -6.94 -1.80
N ASN A 8 -14.46 -5.71 -1.29
CA ASN A 8 -13.34 -4.86 -0.85
C ASN A 8 -12.65 -5.41 0.41
N LEU A 9 -13.42 -5.94 1.36
CA LEU A 9 -12.88 -6.63 2.54
C LEU A 9 -12.09 -7.87 2.14
N PHE A 10 -12.58 -8.66 1.18
CA PHE A 10 -11.87 -9.85 0.70
C PHE A 10 -10.54 -9.47 0.04
N LEU A 11 -10.50 -8.49 -0.86
CA LEU A 11 -9.28 -8.03 -1.51
C LEU A 11 -8.25 -7.47 -0.52
N SER A 12 -8.69 -6.71 0.49
CA SER A 12 -7.79 -6.22 1.55
C SER A 12 -7.08 -7.35 2.28
N ARG A 13 -7.76 -8.49 2.46
CA ARG A 13 -7.21 -9.65 3.15
C ARG A 13 -6.11 -10.33 2.33
N PHE A 14 -6.21 -10.38 1.00
CA PHE A 14 -5.16 -10.93 0.11
C PHE A 14 -3.97 -10.00 -0.01
N LEU A 15 -4.21 -8.71 -0.25
CA LEU A 15 -3.13 -7.72 -0.37
C LEU A 15 -2.28 -7.66 0.89
N ASN A 16 -2.90 -7.67 2.08
CA ASN A 16 -2.17 -7.69 3.35
C ASN A 16 -1.33 -8.97 3.51
N GLN A 17 -1.86 -10.13 3.10
CA GLN A 17 -1.09 -11.39 3.17
C GLN A 17 0.10 -11.38 2.23
N TRP A 18 -0.08 -10.91 0.99
CA TRP A 18 1.01 -10.78 0.03
C TRP A 18 2.06 -9.77 0.48
N ALA A 19 1.64 -8.64 1.09
CA ALA A 19 2.56 -7.67 1.65
C ALA A 19 3.41 -8.28 2.79
N VAL A 20 2.77 -8.96 3.75
CA VAL A 20 3.48 -9.66 4.85
C VAL A 20 4.43 -10.73 4.30
N PHE A 21 3.99 -11.51 3.32
CA PHE A 21 4.80 -12.56 2.71
C PHE A 21 6.01 -11.98 1.95
N ALA A 22 5.82 -10.90 1.19
CA ALA A 22 6.90 -10.21 0.50
C ALA A 22 7.94 -9.65 1.47
N ILE A 23 7.49 -9.00 2.56
CA ILE A 23 8.40 -8.50 3.60
C ILE A 23 9.17 -9.66 4.23
N ARG A 24 8.48 -10.73 4.64
CA ARG A 24 9.13 -11.93 5.20
C ARG A 24 10.20 -12.47 4.25
N ASN A 25 9.88 -12.65 2.97
CA ASN A 25 10.83 -13.19 2.00
C ASN A 25 12.07 -12.30 1.83
N LEU A 26 11.92 -10.98 2.02
CA LEU A 26 13.04 -10.04 1.97
C LEU A 26 13.86 -10.02 3.26
N THR A 27 13.27 -10.34 4.41
CA THR A 27 13.91 -10.14 5.72
C THR A 27 14.30 -11.43 6.45
N GLU A 28 13.62 -12.55 6.22
CA GLU A 28 13.88 -13.81 6.92
C GLU A 28 15.30 -14.30 6.62
N ASN A 29 16.09 -14.51 7.67
CA ASN A 29 17.52 -14.86 7.60
C ASN A 29 18.39 -13.88 6.78
N ASN A 30 17.99 -12.60 6.72
CA ASN A 30 18.73 -11.56 6.03
C ASN A 30 18.94 -10.33 6.94
N ASP A 31 19.94 -10.42 7.82
CA ASP A 31 20.26 -9.39 8.81
C ASP A 31 20.56 -8.03 8.17
N LYS A 32 21.21 -8.03 7.00
CA LYS A 32 21.48 -6.79 6.24
C LYS A 32 20.19 -6.06 5.87
N ASN A 33 19.18 -6.78 5.38
CA ASN A 33 17.90 -6.17 5.03
C ASN A 33 17.13 -5.74 6.29
N GLN A 34 17.22 -6.51 7.37
CA GLN A 34 16.61 -6.14 8.65
C GLN A 34 17.21 -4.85 9.22
N GLU A 35 18.54 -4.74 9.27
CA GLU A 35 19.26 -3.55 9.74
C GLU A 35 18.96 -2.34 8.86
N LEU A 36 18.97 -2.51 7.53
CA LEU A 36 18.60 -1.44 6.60
C LEU A 36 17.20 -0.91 6.89
N ILE A 37 16.20 -1.79 7.02
CA ILE A 37 14.81 -1.40 7.32
C ILE A 37 14.71 -0.75 8.70
N ALA A 38 15.42 -1.28 9.72
CA ALA A 38 15.44 -0.71 11.06
C ALA A 38 16.05 0.71 11.11
N SER A 39 16.99 1.00 10.21
CA SER A 39 17.60 2.33 10.06
C SER A 39 16.77 3.31 9.25
N MET A 40 15.68 2.86 8.61
CA MET A 40 14.86 3.75 7.77
C MET A 40 14.11 4.77 8.61
N GLU A 41 14.21 6.03 8.22
CA GLU A 41 13.41 7.12 8.78
C GLU A 41 12.27 7.50 7.83
N ARG A 42 11.18 8.01 8.40
CA ARG A 42 10.03 8.44 7.62
C ARG A 42 10.37 9.70 6.82
N GLN A 43 10.48 9.56 5.50
CA GLN A 43 10.76 10.68 4.57
C GLN A 43 9.48 11.33 3.99
N GLY A 44 8.29 10.91 4.42
CA GLY A 44 7.00 11.37 3.89
C GLY A 44 6.48 10.49 2.74
N LEU A 45 5.55 11.02 1.95
CA LEU A 45 4.98 10.30 0.80
C LEU A 45 5.96 10.30 -0.37
N ALA A 46 6.41 9.11 -0.77
CA ALA A 46 7.19 8.92 -1.99
C ALA A 46 6.38 9.30 -3.24
N ASP A 47 7.08 9.58 -4.35
CA ASP A 47 6.42 9.84 -5.63
C ASP A 47 5.48 8.67 -5.98
N SER A 48 4.23 9.02 -6.20
CA SER A 48 3.11 8.10 -6.39
C SER A 48 2.75 7.92 -7.86
N SER A 49 3.66 8.24 -8.78
CA SER A 49 3.48 8.09 -10.23
C SER A 49 2.98 6.69 -10.62
N LEU A 50 3.50 5.63 -10.00
CA LEU A 50 3.01 4.26 -10.19
C LEU A 50 1.60 4.04 -9.63
N LEU A 51 1.30 4.56 -8.43
CA LEU A 51 -0.05 4.45 -7.87
C LEU A 51 -1.06 5.19 -8.76
N LYS A 52 -0.70 6.38 -9.24
CA LYS A 52 -1.52 7.18 -10.16
C LYS A 52 -1.77 6.46 -11.47
N SER A 53 -0.77 5.78 -12.05
CA SER A 53 -0.96 4.98 -13.27
C SER A 53 -1.90 3.79 -13.06
N MET A 54 -1.99 3.28 -11.83
CA MET A 54 -2.96 2.26 -11.39
C MET A 54 -4.32 2.84 -10.99
N GLY A 55 -4.55 4.16 -11.12
CA GLY A 55 -5.80 4.81 -10.70
C GLY A 55 -5.95 4.94 -9.18
N LEU A 56 -4.84 5.00 -8.46
CA LEU A 56 -4.76 5.07 -7.00
C LEU A 56 -4.03 6.33 -6.56
N GLN A 57 -4.39 6.84 -5.39
CA GLN A 57 -3.72 7.97 -4.75
C GLN A 57 -3.51 7.68 -3.27
N ALA A 58 -2.29 7.89 -2.79
CA ALA A 58 -1.97 7.84 -1.37
C ALA A 58 -2.00 9.26 -0.78
N GLU A 59 -2.64 9.39 0.38
CA GLU A 59 -2.67 10.61 1.19
C GLU A 59 -2.24 10.26 2.61
N GLU A 60 -1.54 11.19 3.27
CA GLU A 60 -1.21 11.08 4.69
C GLU A 60 -2.17 11.98 5.48
N ARG A 61 -2.87 11.42 6.46
CA ARG A 61 -3.78 12.15 7.34
C ARG A 61 -3.58 11.67 8.78
N ASP A 62 -3.23 12.59 9.67
CA ASP A 62 -3.02 12.31 11.10
C ASP A 62 -2.03 11.15 11.36
N GLY A 63 -0.95 11.08 10.56
CA GLY A 63 0.06 10.03 10.62
C GLY A 63 -0.39 8.67 10.04
N LYS A 64 -1.59 8.59 9.45
CA LYS A 64 -2.08 7.39 8.76
C LYS A 64 -2.02 7.57 7.25
N LEU A 65 -1.62 6.52 6.55
CA LEU A 65 -1.69 6.45 5.09
C LEU A 65 -3.08 5.96 4.66
N LEU A 66 -3.73 6.76 3.81
CA LEU A 66 -4.99 6.44 3.16
C LEU A 66 -4.76 6.24 1.67
N LEU A 67 -5.16 5.07 1.18
CA LEU A 67 -5.18 4.78 -0.25
C LEU A 67 -6.59 5.00 -0.78
N LYS A 68 -6.74 5.86 -1.79
CA LYS A 68 -8.01 6.16 -2.45
C LYS A 68 -7.96 5.77 -3.92
N SER A 69 -9.09 5.34 -4.47
CA SER A 69 -9.25 5.22 -5.92
C SER A 69 -9.54 6.60 -6.51
N VAL A 70 -8.78 6.97 -7.53
CA VAL A 70 -9.03 8.17 -8.33
C VAL A 70 -10.07 7.78 -9.37
N LYS A 71 -11.31 8.23 -9.21
CA LYS A 71 -12.33 8.04 -10.25
C LYS A 71 -11.80 8.66 -11.54
N LYS A 72 -11.69 7.86 -12.61
CA LYS A 72 -11.48 8.39 -13.95
C LYS A 72 -12.74 9.20 -14.27
N SER A 73 -12.65 10.52 -14.25
CA SER A 73 -13.74 11.36 -14.77
C SER A 73 -14.06 10.86 -16.17
N PRO A 74 -15.35 10.67 -16.54
CA PRO A 74 -15.68 10.39 -17.93
C PRO A 74 -15.07 11.52 -18.75
N ALA A 75 -14.27 11.17 -19.76
CA ALA A 75 -13.83 12.15 -20.74
C ALA A 75 -15.10 12.77 -21.33
N LEU A 76 -15.25 14.09 -21.17
CA LEU A 76 -16.29 14.89 -21.81
C LEU A 76 -16.17 14.78 -23.34
#